data_AF-A0A536KKM0-F1
#
_entry.id   AF-A0A536KKM0-F1
#
_cell.length_a   1.000
_cell.length_b   1.000
_cell.length_c   1.000
_cell.angle_alpha   90.00
_cell.angle_beta   90.00
_cell.angle_gamma   90.00
#
_symmetry.space_group_name_H-M   'P 1'
#
loop_
_entity.id
_entity.type
_entity.pdbx_description
1 polymer ?
#
loop_
_entity_poly.entity_id
_entity_poly.type
_entity_poly.pdbx_seq_one_letter_code
_entity_poly.pdbx_strand_id
1 'polypeptide(L)'
;MVEAIAASARGLLDAHPDPVHNRAVISLAGFDESVVESLVAVVEASMRLIDLREHLGVHPRVGAADVLPVVPLGGATLEQAAAVARAAGARIWSELRVPIYFYGAAGDGGTLADIRAGRVRPDLGGELHPSAGAACVGARGPLVAYNVMLTGADAASAAALARAMRPGHGGPPGVQALAFDFAEGHWQLSMNLVDLERTPPAAALAEVRRRAAELGLAAGEDEVVGLCPAAYAPPSAAGRILEARLAAAGARQAAAAALARGGEETARLAQRLQAAAGELAATGAGQADFLAAAEAAAAVPRVLDAGNVEDAEARALLLAGAHGLRRALGSQIVAARAERIRLLDRWLG
;
A
#
# COMPACT_ATOMS: atom_id res chain seq x y z
N MET A 1 -16.44 9.19 5.48
CA MET A 1 -15.27 9.50 6.35
C MET A 1 -13.95 9.16 5.67
N VAL A 2 -13.68 7.88 5.32
CA VAL A 2 -12.43 7.45 4.69
C VAL A 2 -12.08 8.27 3.44
N GLU A 3 -13.05 8.49 2.55
CA GLU A 3 -12.86 9.32 1.35
C GLU A 3 -12.45 10.76 1.67
N ALA A 4 -13.02 11.37 2.71
CA ALA A 4 -12.68 12.73 3.13
C ALA A 4 -11.26 12.81 3.70
N ILE A 5 -10.82 11.79 4.44
CA ILE A 5 -9.43 11.68 4.92
C ILE A 5 -8.49 11.47 3.73
N ALA A 6 -8.80 10.54 2.82
CA ALA A 6 -7.99 10.25 1.65
C ALA A 6 -7.85 11.46 0.71
N ALA A 7 -8.90 12.27 0.58
CA ALA A 7 -8.90 13.50 -0.23
C ALA A 7 -8.02 14.62 0.35
N SER A 8 -7.58 14.53 1.61
CA SER A 8 -6.63 15.50 2.19
C SER A 8 -5.19 15.29 1.72
N ALA A 9 -4.86 14.10 1.22
CA ALA A 9 -3.53 13.76 0.73
C ALA A 9 -3.34 14.14 -0.73
N ARG A 10 -2.10 14.50 -1.10
CA ARG A 10 -1.66 14.48 -2.49
C ARG A 10 -1.17 13.07 -2.85
N GLY A 11 -1.22 12.74 -4.14
CA GLY A 11 -0.67 11.47 -4.62
C GLY A 11 -1.44 10.22 -4.16
N LEU A 12 -2.74 10.33 -3.89
CA LEU A 12 -3.58 9.20 -3.51
C LEU A 12 -3.55 8.08 -4.58
N LEU A 13 -3.18 6.87 -4.13
CA LEU A 13 -3.15 5.66 -4.95
C LEU A 13 -4.39 4.79 -4.72
N ASP A 14 -4.77 4.63 -3.46
CA ASP A 14 -5.87 3.75 -3.04
C ASP A 14 -6.38 4.12 -1.63
N ALA A 15 -7.66 3.86 -1.39
CA ALA A 15 -8.26 3.93 -0.07
C ALA A 15 -9.12 2.68 0.13
N HIS A 16 -8.67 1.79 1.01
CA HIS A 16 -9.28 0.49 1.24
C HIS A 16 -9.94 0.48 2.62
N PRO A 17 -11.26 0.71 2.72
CA PRO A 17 -11.99 0.53 3.97
C PRO A 17 -12.14 -0.96 4.30
N ASP A 18 -12.00 -1.29 5.58
CA ASP A 18 -12.11 -2.64 6.13
C ASP A 18 -13.14 -2.59 7.28
N PRO A 19 -14.45 -2.74 6.97
CA PRO A 19 -15.52 -2.59 7.94
C PRO A 19 -15.44 -3.61 9.08
N VAL A 20 -14.95 -4.82 8.80
CA VAL A 20 -14.86 -5.90 9.78
C VAL A 20 -13.84 -5.56 10.87
N HIS A 21 -12.69 -5.03 10.47
CA HIS A 21 -11.68 -4.57 11.42
C HIS A 21 -11.92 -3.14 11.92
N ASN A 22 -12.97 -2.48 11.43
CA ASN A 22 -13.28 -1.06 11.58
C ASN A 22 -12.04 -0.16 11.42
N ARG A 23 -11.33 -0.34 10.30
CA ARG A 23 -10.14 0.42 9.94
C ARG A 23 -10.14 0.74 8.45
N ALA A 24 -9.19 1.55 8.00
CA ALA A 24 -8.94 1.75 6.59
C ALA A 24 -7.44 1.82 6.31
N VAL A 25 -7.03 1.37 5.13
CA VAL A 25 -5.67 1.55 4.61
C VAL A 25 -5.71 2.58 3.51
N ILE A 26 -5.01 3.70 3.70
CA ILE A 26 -4.86 4.74 2.68
C ILE A 26 -3.43 4.65 2.16
N SER A 27 -3.31 4.49 0.84
CA SER A 27 -2.02 4.43 0.15
C SER A 27 -1.83 5.70 -0.66
N LEU A 28 -0.71 6.39 -0.45
CA LEU A 28 -0.30 7.58 -1.16
C LEU A 28 1.16 7.45 -1.59
N ALA A 29 1.56 8.18 -2.63
CA ALA A 29 2.94 8.25 -3.08
C ALA A 29 3.29 9.66 -3.57
N GLY A 30 4.56 10.01 -3.42
CA GLY A 30 5.12 11.29 -3.79
C GLY A 30 6.62 11.29 -3.53
N PHE A 31 7.23 12.47 -3.55
CA PHE A 31 8.65 12.69 -3.29
C PHE A 31 8.85 13.50 -2.02
N ASP A 32 9.75 13.04 -1.15
CA ASP A 32 10.26 13.76 0.01
C ASP A 32 9.19 14.58 0.76
N GLU A 33 9.21 15.91 0.59
CA GLU A 33 8.29 16.83 1.26
C GLU A 33 6.81 16.58 0.89
N SER A 34 6.48 16.16 -0.33
CA SER A 34 5.08 15.92 -0.70
C SER A 34 4.47 14.74 0.06
N VAL A 35 5.31 13.76 0.42
CA VAL A 35 4.92 12.65 1.31
C VAL A 35 4.74 13.17 2.73
N VAL A 36 5.66 14.00 3.22
CA VAL A 36 5.56 14.62 4.56
C VAL A 36 4.27 15.42 4.70
N GLU A 37 3.99 16.34 3.77
CA GLU A 37 2.76 17.15 3.75
C GLU A 37 1.51 16.27 3.74
N SER A 38 1.50 15.24 2.90
CA SER A 38 0.34 14.34 2.77
C SER A 38 0.11 13.52 4.03
N LEU A 39 1.17 13.05 4.70
CA LEU A 39 1.04 12.33 5.97
C LEU A 39 0.53 13.25 7.09
N VAL A 40 1.05 14.48 7.19
CA VAL A 40 0.56 15.48 8.16
C VAL A 40 -0.93 15.78 7.92
N ALA A 41 -1.33 16.04 6.68
CA ALA A 41 -2.71 16.32 6.30
C ALA A 41 -3.66 15.15 6.63
N VAL A 42 -3.24 13.91 6.37
CA VAL A 42 -4.03 12.71 6.71
C VAL A 42 -4.19 12.53 8.21
N VAL A 43 -3.15 12.82 9.01
CA VAL A 43 -3.24 12.75 10.48
C VAL A 43 -4.16 13.83 11.00
N GLU A 44 -4.04 15.06 10.49
CA GLU A 44 -4.93 16.16 10.87
C GLU A 44 -6.39 15.82 10.55
N ALA A 45 -6.67 15.36 9.32
CA ALA A 45 -8.01 14.98 8.92
C ALA A 45 -8.56 13.82 9.76
N SER A 46 -7.74 12.82 10.05
CA SER A 46 -8.09 11.69 10.93
C SER A 46 -8.43 12.17 12.35
N MET A 47 -7.61 13.04 12.93
CA MET A 47 -7.84 13.62 14.26
C MET A 47 -9.15 14.41 14.36
N ARG A 48 -9.56 15.10 13.29
CA ARG A 48 -10.83 15.86 13.29
C ARG A 48 -12.06 14.97 13.13
N LEU A 49 -11.92 13.86 12.41
CA LEU A 49 -13.06 13.04 11.98
C LEU A 49 -13.27 11.78 12.83
N ILE A 50 -12.25 11.36 13.59
CA ILE A 50 -12.29 10.14 14.39
C ILE A 50 -12.05 10.51 15.85
N ASP A 51 -12.96 10.04 16.71
CA ASP A 51 -12.78 10.04 18.16
C ASP A 51 -12.54 8.61 18.65
N LEU A 52 -11.31 8.32 19.10
CA LEU A 52 -10.94 7.00 19.61
C LEU A 52 -11.72 6.58 20.85
N ARG A 53 -12.29 7.53 21.61
CA ARG A 53 -13.11 7.23 22.79
C ARG A 53 -14.41 6.53 22.41
N GLU A 54 -14.86 6.72 21.17
CA GLU A 54 -16.08 6.13 20.62
C GLU A 54 -15.79 5.03 19.58
N HIS A 55 -14.52 4.84 19.19
CA HIS A 55 -14.12 3.87 18.18
C HIS A 55 -14.10 2.43 18.70
N LEU A 56 -14.92 1.58 18.06
CA LEU A 56 -15.03 0.15 18.35
C LEU A 56 -14.54 -0.68 17.15
N GLY A 57 -13.44 -1.41 17.30
CA GLY A 57 -12.91 -2.29 16.26
C GLY A 57 -12.13 -3.46 16.85
N VAL A 58 -12.12 -4.60 16.13
CA VAL A 58 -11.45 -5.83 16.59
C VAL A 58 -9.94 -5.80 16.40
N HIS A 59 -9.44 -4.89 15.56
CA HIS A 59 -8.00 -4.76 15.32
C HIS A 59 -7.32 -3.87 16.38
N PRO A 60 -6.20 -4.32 16.98
CA PRO A 60 -5.43 -3.50 17.91
C PRO A 60 -5.00 -2.16 17.29
N ARG A 61 -5.16 -1.06 18.03
CA ARG A 61 -4.81 0.30 17.60
C ARG A 61 -4.33 1.15 18.77
N VAL A 62 -3.47 2.12 18.48
CA VAL A 62 -3.01 3.17 19.40
C VAL A 62 -3.44 4.58 18.96
N GLY A 63 -3.86 4.75 17.70
CA GLY A 63 -4.15 6.06 17.10
C GLY A 63 -5.34 6.08 16.15
N ALA A 64 -5.93 7.27 15.98
CA ALA A 64 -6.87 7.56 14.89
C ALA A 64 -6.18 7.41 13.52
N ALA A 65 -4.92 7.84 13.46
CA ALA A 65 -3.96 7.45 12.43
C ALA A 65 -2.91 6.52 13.09
N ASP A 66 -3.15 5.21 13.04
CA ASP A 66 -2.44 4.21 13.85
C ASP A 66 -0.98 4.00 13.42
N VAL A 67 -0.76 3.57 12.16
CA VAL A 67 0.56 3.21 11.64
C VAL A 67 0.79 3.89 10.29
N LEU A 68 1.88 4.64 10.18
CA LEU A 68 2.30 5.41 9.01
C LEU A 68 3.66 4.90 8.50
N PRO A 69 3.68 3.81 7.71
CA PRO A 69 4.91 3.32 7.08
C PRO A 69 5.26 4.14 5.83
N VAL A 70 6.51 4.60 5.76
CA VAL A 70 7.14 5.06 4.52
C VAL A 70 7.91 3.91 3.90
N VAL A 71 7.57 3.56 2.66
CA VAL A 71 8.20 2.47 1.91
C VAL A 71 8.97 3.07 0.74
N PRO A 72 10.27 2.76 0.57
CA PRO A 72 11.03 3.24 -0.56
C PRO A 72 10.50 2.62 -1.86
N LEU A 73 10.34 3.44 -2.90
CA LEU A 73 9.89 3.05 -4.23
C LEU A 73 10.90 3.49 -5.29
N GLY A 74 10.94 2.78 -6.43
CA GLY A 74 11.84 3.11 -7.53
C GLY A 74 13.31 3.01 -7.11
N GLY A 75 14.05 4.12 -7.21
CA GLY A 75 15.46 4.20 -6.82
C GLY A 75 15.70 4.68 -5.39
N ALA A 76 14.65 4.94 -4.61
CA ALA A 76 14.79 5.43 -3.23
C ALA A 76 15.36 4.35 -2.31
N THR A 77 16.15 4.77 -1.31
CA THR A 77 16.71 3.86 -0.30
C THR A 77 15.87 3.84 0.98
N LEU A 78 16.06 2.81 1.80
CA LEU A 78 15.39 2.70 3.09
C LEU A 78 15.79 3.84 4.04
N GLU A 79 17.02 4.32 3.95
CA GLU A 79 17.53 5.45 4.73
C GLU A 79 16.82 6.76 4.35
N GLN A 80 16.57 6.98 3.05
CA GLN A 80 15.79 8.12 2.58
C GLN A 80 14.34 8.04 3.08
N ALA A 81 13.71 6.86 2.99
CA ALA A 81 12.38 6.64 3.55
C ALA A 81 12.33 6.88 5.06
N ALA A 82 13.38 6.49 5.80
CA ALA A 82 13.50 6.74 7.23
C ALA A 82 13.66 8.23 7.56
N ALA A 83 14.38 8.99 6.72
CA ALA A 83 14.49 10.43 6.88
C ALA A 83 13.12 11.13 6.69
N VAL A 84 12.36 10.74 5.66
CA VAL A 84 10.99 11.23 5.42
C VAL A 84 10.07 10.87 6.59
N ALA A 85 10.12 9.63 7.08
CA ALA A 85 9.33 9.20 8.23
C ALA A 85 9.63 10.04 9.49
N ARG A 86 10.91 10.32 9.78
CA ARG A 86 11.30 11.17 10.91
C ARG A 86 10.85 12.62 10.73
N ALA A 87 10.95 13.18 9.51
CA ALA A 87 10.47 14.52 9.21
C ALA A 87 8.95 14.64 9.41
N ALA A 88 8.17 13.67 8.90
CA ALA A 88 6.73 13.60 9.12
C ALA A 88 6.37 13.48 10.61
N GLY A 89 7.02 12.59 11.35
CA GLY A 89 6.80 12.45 12.79
C GLY A 89 7.09 13.75 13.56
N ALA A 90 8.20 14.42 13.26
CA ALA A 90 8.55 15.70 13.88
C ALA A 90 7.49 16.77 13.63
N ARG A 91 7.00 16.89 12.39
CA ARG A 91 5.95 17.84 12.03
C ARG A 91 4.62 17.52 12.68
N ILE A 92 4.16 16.27 12.62
CA ILE A 92 2.92 15.81 13.28
C ILE A 92 2.95 16.16 14.77
N TRP A 93 4.06 15.90 15.47
CA TRP A 93 4.18 16.27 16.88
C TRP A 93 4.14 17.80 17.09
N SER A 94 4.90 18.55 16.31
CA SER A 94 5.01 20.00 16.49
C SER A 94 3.72 20.76 16.16
N GLU A 95 3.00 20.34 15.12
CA GLU A 95 1.82 21.02 14.58
C GLU A 95 0.52 20.49 15.21
N LEU A 96 0.41 19.17 15.38
CA LEU A 96 -0.84 18.50 15.77
C LEU A 96 -0.83 17.99 17.22
N ARG A 97 0.34 18.01 17.88
CA ARG A 97 0.52 17.52 19.26
C ARG A 97 0.10 16.06 19.46
N VAL A 98 0.13 15.26 18.39
CA VAL A 98 -0.05 13.80 18.44
C VAL A 98 1.30 13.15 18.77
N PRO A 99 1.44 12.39 19.87
CA PRO A 99 2.68 11.72 20.21
C PRO A 99 3.10 10.71 19.15
N ILE A 100 4.40 10.56 18.94
CA ILE A 100 4.98 9.70 17.90
C ILE A 100 5.80 8.58 18.52
N TYR A 101 5.56 7.37 18.04
CA TYR A 101 6.47 6.24 18.18
C TYR A 101 7.17 6.01 16.84
N PHE A 102 8.49 6.10 16.79
CA PHE A 102 9.26 5.70 15.64
C PHE A 102 9.48 4.20 15.63
N TYR A 103 9.34 3.56 14.47
CA TYR A 103 9.58 2.12 14.32
C TYR A 103 10.25 1.78 12.98
N GLY A 104 10.72 0.53 12.87
CA GLY A 104 11.46 0.07 11.69
C GLY A 104 12.77 0.85 11.54
N ALA A 105 13.15 1.19 10.31
CA ALA A 105 14.39 1.94 10.04
C ALA A 105 14.35 3.41 10.52
N ALA A 106 13.19 3.90 10.96
CA ALA A 106 13.05 5.25 11.48
C ALA A 106 13.33 5.36 12.99
N GLY A 107 13.25 4.25 13.74
CA GLY A 107 13.37 4.24 15.20
C GLY A 107 14.40 3.24 15.72
N ASP A 108 14.71 3.32 17.01
CA ASP A 108 15.84 2.63 17.65
C ASP A 108 15.51 1.25 18.25
N GLY A 109 14.56 0.52 17.64
CA GLY A 109 14.29 -0.89 17.97
C GLY A 109 12.96 -1.22 18.65
N GLY A 110 12.07 -0.24 18.86
CA GLY A 110 10.70 -0.50 19.30
C GLY A 110 9.88 -1.22 18.21
N THR A 111 9.30 -2.38 18.52
CA THR A 111 8.39 -3.06 17.59
C THR A 111 6.96 -2.52 17.73
N LEU A 112 6.16 -2.62 16.66
CA LEU A 112 4.71 -2.31 16.74
C LEU A 112 3.99 -3.14 17.82
N ALA A 113 4.47 -4.35 18.09
CA ALA A 113 3.92 -5.19 19.15
C ALA A 113 4.25 -4.62 20.55
N ASP A 114 5.46 -4.12 20.78
CA ASP A 114 5.84 -3.51 22.05
C ASP A 114 5.13 -2.18 22.29
N ILE A 115 4.95 -1.37 21.24
CA ILE A 115 4.17 -0.13 21.28
C ILE A 115 2.72 -0.42 21.65
N ARG A 116 2.07 -1.36 20.96
CA ARG A 116 0.68 -1.76 21.24
C ARG A 116 0.50 -2.42 22.61
N ALA A 117 1.56 -3.03 23.16
CA ALA A 117 1.57 -3.59 24.51
C ALA A 117 1.89 -2.56 25.60
N GLY A 118 2.14 -1.28 25.26
CA GLY A 118 2.45 -0.22 26.21
C GLY A 118 3.80 -0.37 26.91
N ARG A 119 4.75 -1.11 26.30
CA ARG A 119 6.08 -1.39 26.89
C ARG A 119 7.11 -0.31 26.63
N VAL A 120 6.81 0.62 25.72
CA VAL A 120 7.69 1.72 25.33
C VAL A 120 6.96 3.05 25.47
N ARG A 121 7.71 4.14 25.62
CA ARG A 121 7.18 5.51 25.65
C ARG A 121 7.32 6.14 24.26
N PRO A 122 6.50 7.16 23.90
CA PRO A 122 6.68 7.88 22.65
C PRO A 122 8.08 8.49 22.55
N ASP A 123 8.66 8.47 21.35
CA ASP A 123 9.92 9.14 21.05
C ASP A 123 9.75 10.66 21.00
N LEU A 124 8.60 11.12 20.50
CA LEU A 124 8.19 12.52 20.53
C LEU A 124 6.89 12.68 21.27
N GLY A 125 6.87 13.59 22.24
CA GLY A 125 5.72 13.90 23.07
C GLY A 125 5.68 13.16 24.40
N GLY A 126 4.48 13.05 24.97
CA GLY A 126 4.28 12.53 26.32
C GLY A 126 3.00 11.71 26.40
N GLU A 127 1.99 12.23 27.06
CA GLU A 127 0.70 11.56 27.19
C GLU A 127 -0.02 11.44 25.84
N LEU A 128 -0.81 10.37 25.68
CA LEU A 128 -1.61 10.13 24.48
C LEU A 128 -2.63 11.27 24.27
N HIS A 129 -2.88 11.62 23.01
CA HIS A 129 -3.91 12.60 22.68
C HIS A 129 -5.29 12.04 23.08
N PRO A 130 -6.15 12.78 23.82
CA PRO A 130 -7.38 12.24 24.39
C PRO A 130 -8.34 11.59 23.40
N SER A 131 -8.48 12.15 22.19
CA SER A 131 -9.36 11.63 21.15
C SER A 131 -8.62 10.98 19.98
N ALA A 132 -7.32 11.22 19.82
CA ALA A 132 -6.56 10.80 18.63
C ALA A 132 -5.50 9.75 18.94
N GLY A 133 -5.17 9.54 20.21
CA GLY A 133 -4.15 8.58 20.64
C GLY A 133 -2.75 9.03 20.28
N ALA A 134 -1.98 8.13 19.66
CA ALA A 134 -0.63 8.37 19.15
C ALA A 134 -0.45 7.75 17.76
N ALA A 135 0.59 8.15 17.04
CA ALA A 135 0.90 7.61 15.72
C ALA A 135 2.22 6.83 15.74
N CYS A 136 2.22 5.64 15.14
CA CYS A 136 3.44 4.86 14.88
C CYS A 136 3.98 5.23 13.50
N VAL A 137 5.07 5.99 13.42
CA VAL A 137 5.65 6.45 12.15
C VAL A 137 6.93 5.68 11.88
N GLY A 138 7.11 5.13 10.68
CA GLY A 138 8.25 4.26 10.44
C GLY A 138 8.67 4.15 8.99
N ALA A 139 9.79 3.47 8.76
CA ALA A 139 10.24 3.11 7.43
C ALA A 139 10.54 1.61 7.34
N ARG A 140 10.09 0.97 6.27
CA ARG A 140 10.23 -0.48 6.06
C ARG A 140 10.20 -0.84 4.58
N GLY A 141 10.61 -2.07 4.27
CA GLY A 141 10.38 -2.67 2.95
C GLY A 141 8.89 -2.91 2.66
N PRO A 142 8.56 -3.32 1.42
CA PRO A 142 7.21 -3.67 1.01
C PRO A 142 6.58 -4.74 1.92
N LEU A 143 5.26 -4.66 2.07
CA LEU A 143 4.45 -5.61 2.82
C LEU A 143 3.16 -5.81 2.06
N VAL A 144 2.72 -7.06 1.90
CA VAL A 144 1.39 -7.38 1.35
C VAL A 144 0.52 -7.90 2.48
N ALA A 145 -0.60 -7.21 2.73
CA ALA A 145 -1.65 -7.69 3.62
C ALA A 145 -2.55 -8.63 2.82
N TYR A 146 -2.65 -9.88 3.26
CA TYR A 146 -3.22 -10.97 2.48
C TYR A 146 -4.11 -11.83 3.38
N ASN A 147 -5.40 -11.85 3.07
CA ASN A 147 -6.41 -12.52 3.85
C ASN A 147 -6.90 -13.77 3.13
N VAL A 148 -7.25 -14.82 3.88
CA VAL A 148 -7.84 -16.05 3.35
C VAL A 148 -9.04 -16.46 4.19
N MET A 149 -10.18 -16.69 3.55
CA MET A 149 -11.39 -17.17 4.22
C MET A 149 -11.27 -18.65 4.58
N LEU A 150 -11.72 -18.99 5.78
CA LEU A 150 -11.70 -20.34 6.33
C LEU A 150 -13.13 -20.82 6.58
N THR A 151 -13.44 -22.02 6.08
CA THR A 151 -14.72 -22.70 6.29
C THR A 151 -14.52 -23.91 7.20
N GLY A 152 -15.47 -24.13 8.13
CA GLY A 152 -15.41 -25.21 9.10
C GLY A 152 -14.45 -24.95 10.26
N ALA A 153 -13.99 -23.71 10.41
CA ALA A 153 -13.13 -23.30 11.52
C ALA A 153 -13.95 -22.84 12.72
N ASP A 154 -13.37 -23.04 13.90
CA ASP A 154 -13.76 -22.45 15.16
C ASP A 154 -12.61 -21.61 15.72
N ALA A 155 -12.81 -20.96 16.87
CA ALA A 155 -11.79 -20.12 17.48
C ALA A 155 -10.48 -20.86 17.76
N ALA A 156 -10.55 -22.13 18.17
CA ALA A 156 -9.38 -22.92 18.51
C ALA A 156 -8.57 -23.30 17.26
N SER A 157 -9.25 -23.83 16.24
CA SER A 157 -8.64 -24.27 14.98
C SER A 157 -8.12 -23.10 14.14
N ALA A 158 -8.85 -21.97 14.09
CA ALA A 158 -8.40 -20.76 13.41
C ALA A 158 -7.16 -20.16 14.07
N ALA A 159 -7.13 -20.09 15.41
CA ALA A 159 -5.96 -19.66 16.17
C ALA A 159 -4.77 -20.63 15.99
N ALA A 160 -5.03 -21.94 15.94
CA ALA A 160 -4.00 -22.95 15.69
C ALA A 160 -3.37 -22.78 14.30
N LEU A 161 -4.17 -22.55 13.26
CA LEU A 161 -3.70 -22.29 11.91
C LEU A 161 -2.88 -20.98 11.84
N ALA A 162 -3.39 -19.89 12.42
CA ALA A 162 -2.67 -18.62 12.48
C ALA A 162 -1.33 -18.74 13.19
N ARG A 163 -1.26 -19.52 14.28
CA ARG A 163 0.00 -19.80 14.97
C ARG A 163 0.94 -20.61 14.08
N ALA A 164 0.45 -21.66 13.43
CA ALA A 164 1.24 -22.54 12.57
C ALA A 164 1.82 -21.84 11.33
N MET A 165 1.19 -20.75 10.87
CA MET A 165 1.71 -19.92 9.77
C MET A 165 2.89 -19.03 10.17
N ARG A 166 3.16 -18.81 11.47
CA ARG A 166 4.25 -17.92 11.91
C ARG A 166 5.60 -18.65 11.91
N PRO A 167 6.71 -17.99 11.53
CA PRO A 167 8.04 -18.61 11.44
C PRO A 167 8.48 -19.34 12.72
N GLY A 168 8.23 -18.75 13.89
CA GLY A 168 8.59 -19.33 15.19
C GLY A 168 7.86 -20.63 15.55
N HIS A 169 6.86 -21.02 14.75
CA HIS A 169 6.10 -22.25 14.92
C HIS A 169 6.21 -23.17 13.69
N GLY A 170 7.30 -23.03 12.93
CA GLY A 170 7.58 -23.82 11.73
C GLY A 170 6.81 -23.37 10.49
N GLY A 171 6.20 -22.18 10.53
CA GLY A 171 5.58 -21.54 9.37
C GLY A 171 6.59 -20.89 8.42
N PRO A 172 6.13 -20.38 7.26
CA PRO A 172 7.02 -19.72 6.30
C PRO A 172 7.68 -18.47 6.88
N PRO A 173 8.88 -18.11 6.39
CA PRO A 173 9.55 -16.88 6.79
C PRO A 173 8.75 -15.62 6.44
N GLY A 174 8.89 -14.58 7.26
CA GLY A 174 8.26 -13.28 6.97
C GLY A 174 6.73 -13.29 6.99
N VAL A 175 6.08 -14.31 7.55
CA VAL A 175 4.63 -14.36 7.73
C VAL A 175 4.26 -13.96 9.15
N GLN A 176 3.45 -12.92 9.28
CA GLN A 176 2.70 -12.63 10.50
C GLN A 176 1.25 -13.01 10.23
N ALA A 177 0.59 -13.68 11.17
CA ALA A 177 -0.76 -14.19 10.95
C ALA A 177 -1.63 -14.06 12.20
N LEU A 178 -2.87 -13.63 12.02
CA LEU A 178 -3.93 -13.57 13.02
C LEU A 178 -5.21 -14.18 12.44
N ALA A 179 -6.09 -14.64 13.31
CA ALA A 179 -7.40 -15.15 12.92
C ALA A 179 -8.49 -14.27 13.54
N PHE A 180 -9.50 -13.96 12.74
CA PHE A 180 -10.64 -13.15 13.15
C PHE A 180 -11.93 -13.88 12.80
N ASP A 181 -12.92 -13.76 13.68
CA ASP A 181 -14.28 -14.18 13.39
C ASP A 181 -14.94 -13.09 12.53
N PHE A 182 -15.17 -13.39 11.25
CA PHE A 182 -15.67 -12.43 10.27
C PHE A 182 -17.21 -12.34 10.33
N ALA A 183 -17.86 -13.49 10.52
CA ALA A 183 -19.29 -13.65 10.74
C ALA A 183 -19.52 -15.04 11.36
N GLU A 184 -20.67 -15.29 11.99
CA GLU A 184 -20.96 -16.55 12.68
C GLU A 184 -20.65 -17.78 11.81
N GLY A 185 -19.59 -18.53 12.16
CA GLY A 185 -19.13 -19.72 11.43
C GLY A 185 -18.18 -19.46 10.25
N HIS A 186 -17.78 -18.21 10.01
CA HIS A 186 -16.88 -17.78 8.93
C HIS A 186 -15.64 -17.09 9.53
N TRP A 187 -14.51 -17.78 9.49
CA TRP A 187 -13.25 -17.25 10.00
C TRP A 187 -12.40 -16.69 8.87
N GLN A 188 -11.63 -15.65 9.16
CA GLN A 188 -10.63 -15.12 8.25
C GLN A 188 -9.24 -15.24 8.85
N LEU A 189 -8.32 -15.84 8.09
CA LEU A 189 -6.89 -15.77 8.39
C LEU A 189 -6.34 -14.51 7.76
N SER A 190 -5.97 -13.52 8.57
CA SER A 190 -5.31 -12.31 8.11
C SER A 190 -3.80 -12.44 8.25
N MET A 191 -3.06 -12.16 7.17
CA MET A 191 -1.61 -12.25 7.15
C MET A 191 -0.96 -10.95 6.69
N ASN A 192 0.18 -10.61 7.29
CA ASN A 192 1.13 -9.68 6.71
C ASN A 192 2.34 -10.46 6.18
N LEU A 193 2.64 -10.31 4.90
CA LEU A 193 3.80 -10.90 4.24
C LEU A 193 4.87 -9.81 4.12
N VAL A 194 5.95 -9.95 4.90
CA VAL A 194 7.02 -8.93 5.02
C VAL A 194 8.33 -9.33 4.33
N ASP A 195 8.40 -10.55 3.81
CA ASP A 195 9.55 -11.11 3.06
C ASP A 195 9.00 -11.71 1.76
N LEU A 196 8.60 -10.84 0.82
CA LEU A 196 7.88 -11.22 -0.40
C LEU A 196 8.72 -12.07 -1.36
N GLU A 197 10.05 -11.97 -1.29
CA GLU A 197 10.96 -12.79 -2.08
C GLU A 197 10.93 -14.25 -1.63
N ARG A 198 10.90 -14.48 -0.30
CA ARG A 198 10.90 -15.84 0.25
C ARG A 198 9.50 -16.40 0.43
N THR A 199 8.50 -15.56 0.64
CA THR A 199 7.10 -15.98 0.80
C THR A 199 6.16 -14.99 0.11
N PRO A 200 6.03 -15.08 -1.23
CA PRO A 200 5.04 -14.31 -1.98
C PRO A 200 3.60 -14.81 -1.68
N PRO A 201 2.56 -14.03 -2.01
CA PRO A 201 1.16 -14.40 -1.76
C PRO A 201 0.76 -15.80 -2.25
N ALA A 202 1.20 -16.19 -3.44
CA ALA A 202 0.91 -17.51 -3.99
C ALA A 202 1.51 -18.66 -3.14
N ALA A 203 2.72 -18.48 -2.61
CA ALA A 203 3.36 -19.46 -1.73
C ALA A 203 2.69 -19.50 -0.34
N ALA A 204 2.32 -18.33 0.20
CA ALA A 204 1.57 -18.23 1.44
C ALA A 204 0.21 -18.96 1.31
N LEU A 205 -0.53 -18.73 0.23
CA LEU A 205 -1.82 -19.39 -0.02
C LEU A 205 -1.70 -20.92 -0.11
N ALA A 206 -0.67 -21.40 -0.82
CA ALA A 206 -0.41 -22.84 -0.92
C ALA A 206 -0.17 -23.46 0.45
N GLU A 207 0.61 -22.78 1.31
CA GLU A 207 0.88 -23.25 2.66
C GLU A 207 -0.35 -23.18 3.58
N VAL A 208 -1.14 -22.12 3.48
CA VAL A 208 -2.41 -22.00 4.22
C VAL A 208 -3.33 -23.17 3.84
N ARG A 209 -3.49 -23.47 2.56
CA ARG A 209 -4.31 -24.59 2.09
C ARG A 209 -3.82 -25.94 2.62
N ARG A 210 -2.51 -26.18 2.60
CA ARG A 210 -1.90 -27.40 3.12
C ARG A 210 -2.19 -27.57 4.61
N ARG A 211 -1.90 -26.55 5.43
CA ARG A 211 -2.08 -26.60 6.89
C ARG A 211 -3.55 -26.58 7.31
N ALA A 212 -4.40 -25.88 6.57
CA ALA A 212 -5.85 -25.91 6.78
C ALA A 212 -6.38 -27.34 6.60
N ALA A 213 -5.98 -28.03 5.53
CA ALA A 213 -6.38 -29.41 5.26
C ALA A 213 -5.94 -30.38 6.38
N GLU A 214 -4.74 -30.21 6.95
CA GLU A 214 -4.26 -31.00 8.10
C GLU A 214 -5.12 -30.81 9.36
N LEU A 215 -5.78 -29.66 9.49
CA LEU A 215 -6.71 -29.35 10.57
C LEU A 215 -8.17 -29.68 10.22
N GLY A 216 -8.44 -30.29 9.06
CA GLY A 216 -9.80 -30.57 8.58
C GLY A 216 -10.58 -29.32 8.14
N LEU A 217 -9.89 -28.22 7.86
CA LEU A 217 -10.47 -26.95 7.44
C LEU A 217 -10.38 -26.77 5.92
N ALA A 218 -11.27 -25.96 5.36
CA ALA A 218 -11.17 -25.51 3.97
C ALA A 218 -10.71 -24.05 3.91
N ALA A 219 -9.68 -23.77 3.11
CA ALA A 219 -9.21 -22.41 2.81
C ALA A 219 -9.73 -21.98 1.42
N GLY A 220 -10.64 -21.02 1.41
CA GLY A 220 -11.42 -20.59 0.25
C GLY A 220 -10.82 -19.39 -0.48
N GLU A 221 -11.65 -18.36 -0.64
CA GLU A 221 -11.28 -17.10 -1.31
C GLU A 221 -10.18 -16.36 -0.57
N ASP A 222 -9.32 -15.72 -1.36
CA ASP A 222 -8.21 -14.90 -0.88
C ASP A 222 -8.35 -13.44 -1.33
N GLU A 223 -7.84 -12.53 -0.53
CA GLU A 223 -7.95 -11.10 -0.75
C GLU A 223 -6.62 -10.39 -0.46
N VAL A 224 -6.21 -9.49 -1.36
CA VAL A 224 -5.19 -8.48 -1.08
C VAL A 224 -5.86 -7.24 -0.49
N VAL A 225 -5.43 -6.87 0.71
CA VAL A 225 -5.83 -5.62 1.37
C VAL A 225 -4.85 -4.52 1.01
N GLY A 226 -5.36 -3.42 0.46
CA GLY A 226 -4.55 -2.34 -0.12
C GLY A 226 -3.95 -2.72 -1.47
N LEU A 227 -2.65 -2.45 -1.67
CA LEU A 227 -1.96 -2.64 -2.94
C LEU A 227 -0.92 -3.76 -2.89
N CYS A 228 -0.73 -4.46 -4.00
CA CYS A 228 0.29 -5.49 -4.17
C CYS A 228 1.29 -5.09 -5.25
N PRO A 229 2.62 -5.22 -5.02
CA PRO A 229 3.60 -5.08 -6.09
C PRO A 229 3.35 -6.10 -7.21
N ALA A 230 3.46 -5.65 -8.46
CA ALA A 230 3.17 -6.43 -9.66
C ALA A 230 3.98 -7.74 -9.71
N ALA A 231 5.22 -7.72 -9.23
CA ALA A 231 6.11 -8.87 -9.20
C ALA A 231 5.59 -10.05 -8.34
N TYR A 232 4.70 -9.77 -7.38
CA TYR A 232 4.16 -10.75 -6.43
C TYR A 232 2.64 -10.90 -6.53
N ALA A 233 2.00 -10.24 -7.49
CA ALA A 233 0.55 -10.10 -7.57
C ALA A 233 -0.16 -11.46 -7.84
N PRO A 234 -0.98 -11.96 -6.90
CA PRO A 234 -1.91 -13.05 -7.19
C PRO A 234 -3.09 -12.55 -8.03
N PRO A 235 -3.92 -13.44 -8.60
CA PRO A 235 -5.14 -13.05 -9.32
C PRO A 235 -6.09 -12.15 -8.52
N SER A 236 -6.18 -12.33 -7.19
CA SER A 236 -6.98 -11.49 -6.28
C SER A 236 -6.49 -10.04 -6.15
N ALA A 237 -5.29 -9.73 -6.66
CA ALA A 237 -4.76 -8.37 -6.73
C ALA A 237 -5.22 -7.58 -7.97
N ALA A 238 -6.09 -8.13 -8.82
CA ALA A 238 -6.62 -7.41 -9.97
C ALA A 238 -7.23 -6.06 -9.55
N GLY A 239 -6.86 -4.98 -10.25
CA GLY A 239 -7.22 -3.60 -9.91
C GLY A 239 -6.47 -3.01 -8.72
N ARG A 240 -5.57 -3.76 -8.08
CA ARG A 240 -4.80 -3.36 -6.87
C ARG A 240 -3.28 -3.46 -7.07
N ILE A 241 -2.83 -3.34 -8.32
CA ILE A 241 -1.42 -3.41 -8.68
C ILE A 241 -0.75 -2.08 -8.34
N LEU A 242 0.23 -2.11 -7.42
CA LEU A 242 0.91 -0.92 -6.89
C LEU A 242 1.46 -0.03 -8.00
N GLU A 243 2.22 -0.62 -8.92
CA GLU A 243 2.88 0.08 -10.01
C GLU A 243 1.88 0.70 -11.00
N ALA A 244 0.77 0.01 -11.26
CA ALA A 244 -0.29 0.54 -12.11
C ALA A 244 -1.02 1.71 -11.41
N ARG A 245 -1.22 1.63 -10.08
CA ARG A 245 -1.78 2.72 -9.28
C ARG A 245 -0.85 3.93 -9.17
N LEU A 246 0.46 3.72 -9.10
CA LEU A 246 1.47 4.79 -9.21
C LEU A 246 1.35 5.50 -10.56
N ALA A 247 1.34 4.74 -11.66
CA ALA A 247 1.18 5.31 -13.00
C ALA A 247 -0.16 6.05 -13.16
N ALA A 248 -1.24 5.50 -12.62
CA ALA A 248 -2.55 6.14 -12.63
C ALA A 248 -2.54 7.48 -11.86
N ALA A 249 -1.88 7.54 -10.71
CA ALA A 249 -1.74 8.78 -9.94
C ALA A 249 -0.91 9.82 -10.71
N GLY A 250 0.21 9.42 -11.32
CA GLY A 250 0.98 10.30 -12.20
C GLY A 250 0.19 10.81 -13.39
N ALA A 251 -0.64 9.97 -14.03
CA ALA A 251 -1.53 10.39 -15.11
C ALA A 251 -2.61 11.39 -14.65
N ARG A 252 -3.20 11.20 -13.46
CA ARG A 252 -4.14 12.18 -12.87
C ARG A 252 -3.48 13.53 -12.58
N GLN A 253 -2.27 13.49 -12.02
CA GLN A 253 -1.52 14.70 -11.73
C GLN A 253 -1.14 15.44 -13.03
N ALA A 254 -0.72 14.72 -14.05
CA ALA A 254 -0.46 15.27 -15.37
C ALA A 254 -1.73 15.87 -16.02
N ALA A 255 -2.91 15.24 -15.82
CA ALA A 255 -4.19 15.79 -16.27
C ALA A 255 -4.50 17.12 -15.59
N ALA A 256 -4.28 17.22 -14.27
CA ALA A 256 -4.46 18.46 -13.52
C ALA A 256 -3.49 19.55 -13.99
N ALA A 257 -2.22 19.21 -14.21
CA ALA A 257 -1.21 20.13 -14.75
C ALA A 257 -1.60 20.63 -16.16
N ALA A 258 -2.12 19.76 -17.02
CA ALA A 258 -2.62 20.15 -18.33
C ALA A 258 -3.81 21.12 -18.23
N LEU A 259 -4.81 20.84 -17.36
CA LEU A 259 -5.94 21.75 -17.14
C LEU A 259 -5.50 23.13 -16.64
N ALA A 260 -4.51 23.18 -15.73
CA ALA A 260 -4.02 24.42 -15.16
C ALA A 260 -3.40 25.38 -16.18
N ARG A 261 -2.93 24.87 -17.33
CA ARG A 261 -2.41 25.71 -18.42
C ARG A 261 -3.50 26.47 -19.17
N GLY A 262 -4.74 25.98 -19.15
CA GLY A 262 -5.87 26.55 -19.88
C GLY A 262 -5.80 26.35 -21.39
N GLY A 263 -6.95 26.43 -22.05
CA GLY A 263 -7.11 26.23 -23.50
C GLY A 263 -7.84 24.93 -23.89
N GLU A 264 -8.34 24.89 -25.12
CA GLU A 264 -9.13 23.75 -25.60
C GLU A 264 -8.29 22.48 -25.81
N GLU A 265 -7.07 22.63 -26.33
CA GLU A 265 -6.17 21.51 -26.60
C GLU A 265 -5.68 20.84 -25.30
N THR A 266 -5.29 21.63 -24.31
CA THR A 266 -4.86 21.15 -23.00
C THR A 266 -6.01 20.54 -22.19
N ALA A 267 -7.24 21.05 -22.36
CA ALA A 267 -8.44 20.42 -21.80
C ALA A 267 -8.72 19.04 -22.42
N ARG A 268 -8.59 18.90 -23.74
CA ARG A 268 -8.70 17.60 -24.44
C ARG A 268 -7.60 16.63 -24.00
N LEU A 269 -6.36 17.13 -23.85
CA LEU A 269 -5.25 16.34 -23.32
C LEU A 269 -5.56 15.84 -21.91
N ALA A 270 -6.01 16.71 -21.02
CA ALA A 270 -6.38 16.34 -19.66
C ALA A 270 -7.47 15.26 -19.62
N GLN A 271 -8.50 15.35 -20.47
CA GLN A 271 -9.52 14.32 -20.56
C GLN A 271 -8.94 12.96 -20.95
N ARG A 272 -8.00 12.92 -21.90
CA ARG A 272 -7.31 11.69 -22.31
C ARG A 272 -6.41 11.13 -21.20
N LEU A 273 -5.70 11.98 -20.48
CA LEU A 273 -4.87 11.59 -19.35
C LEU A 273 -5.72 11.05 -18.20
N GLN A 274 -6.88 11.63 -17.95
CA GLN A 274 -7.83 11.13 -16.95
C GLN A 274 -8.41 9.76 -17.34
N ALA A 275 -8.71 9.54 -18.63
CA ALA A 275 -9.13 8.23 -19.13
C ALA A 275 -8.02 7.19 -18.97
N ALA A 276 -6.78 7.52 -19.38
CA ALA A 276 -5.62 6.65 -19.21
C ALA A 276 -5.37 6.31 -17.73
N ALA A 277 -5.57 7.26 -16.81
CA ALA A 277 -5.49 7.01 -15.38
C ALA A 277 -6.54 5.99 -14.90
N GLY A 278 -7.76 6.04 -15.45
CA GLY A 278 -8.80 5.06 -15.15
C GLY A 278 -8.43 3.65 -15.62
N GLU A 279 -7.92 3.54 -16.85
CA GLU A 279 -7.46 2.26 -17.42
C GLU A 279 -6.28 1.68 -16.63
N LEU A 280 -5.29 2.51 -16.30
CA LEU A 280 -4.15 2.10 -15.46
C LEU A 280 -4.62 1.64 -14.08
N ALA A 281 -5.56 2.34 -13.45
CA ALA A 281 -6.08 1.95 -12.13
C ALA A 281 -6.84 0.61 -12.15
N ALA A 282 -7.44 0.26 -13.29
CA ALA A 282 -8.20 -0.98 -13.50
C ALA A 282 -7.33 -2.17 -13.97
N THR A 283 -5.99 -2.01 -14.03
CA THR A 283 -5.07 -3.05 -14.50
C THR A 283 -5.27 -4.38 -13.76
N GLY A 284 -5.49 -5.46 -14.51
CA GLY A 284 -5.58 -6.82 -13.99
C GLY A 284 -4.25 -7.37 -13.49
N ALA A 285 -4.25 -8.57 -12.92
CA ALA A 285 -3.04 -9.24 -12.45
C ALA A 285 -2.33 -10.09 -13.53
N GLY A 286 -2.76 -9.99 -14.79
CA GLY A 286 -2.22 -10.77 -15.90
C GLY A 286 -0.96 -10.15 -16.51
N GLN A 287 -0.09 -11.02 -17.04
CA GLN A 287 1.15 -10.59 -17.72
C GLN A 287 0.89 -9.73 -18.98
N ALA A 288 -0.23 -9.96 -19.68
CA ALA A 288 -0.65 -9.10 -20.79
C ALA A 288 -1.11 -7.72 -20.31
N ASP A 289 -1.82 -7.67 -19.18
CA ASP A 289 -2.27 -6.42 -18.54
C ASP A 289 -1.06 -5.60 -18.10
N PHE A 290 -0.06 -6.23 -17.49
CA PHE A 290 1.17 -5.56 -17.06
C PHE A 290 1.93 -4.94 -18.23
N LEU A 291 2.04 -5.65 -19.36
CA LEU A 291 2.71 -5.10 -20.54
C LEU A 291 1.93 -3.90 -21.10
N ALA A 292 0.61 -4.01 -21.22
CA ALA A 292 -0.22 -2.91 -21.71
C ALA A 292 -0.15 -1.68 -20.79
N ALA A 293 -0.22 -1.89 -19.48
CA ALA A 293 -0.09 -0.83 -18.49
C ALA A 293 1.31 -0.19 -18.49
N ALA A 294 2.38 -0.99 -18.65
CA ALA A 294 3.74 -0.48 -18.73
C ALA A 294 3.94 0.43 -19.96
N GLU A 295 3.43 0.01 -21.12
CA GLU A 295 3.48 0.81 -22.35
C GLU A 295 2.65 2.10 -22.23
N ALA A 296 1.43 2.00 -21.68
CA ALA A 296 0.58 3.16 -21.45
C ALA A 296 1.25 4.17 -20.51
N ALA A 297 1.80 3.69 -19.39
CA ALA A 297 2.52 4.53 -18.44
C ALA A 297 3.77 5.19 -19.05
N ALA A 298 4.57 4.45 -19.83
CA ALA A 298 5.77 4.96 -20.50
C ALA A 298 5.45 5.94 -21.65
N ALA A 299 4.26 5.85 -22.24
CA ALA A 299 3.83 6.77 -23.29
C ALA A 299 3.47 8.16 -22.75
N VAL A 300 2.90 8.25 -21.54
CA VAL A 300 2.42 9.52 -20.99
C VAL A 300 3.50 10.60 -20.92
N PRO A 301 4.71 10.39 -20.36
CA PRO A 301 5.76 11.42 -20.34
C PRO A 301 6.08 11.99 -21.73
N ARG A 302 6.01 11.17 -22.78
CA ARG A 302 6.26 11.60 -24.17
C ARG A 302 5.13 12.49 -24.69
N VAL A 303 3.90 12.21 -24.30
CA VAL A 303 2.73 13.06 -24.61
C VAL A 303 2.83 14.39 -23.88
N LEU A 304 3.31 14.39 -22.63
CA LEU A 304 3.52 15.62 -21.86
C LEU A 304 4.61 16.50 -22.49
N ASP A 305 5.73 15.89 -22.92
CA ASP A 305 6.80 16.59 -23.64
C ASP A 305 6.27 17.26 -24.92
N ALA A 306 5.44 16.55 -25.69
CA ALA A 306 4.81 17.10 -26.90
C ALA A 306 3.78 18.20 -26.61
N GLY A 307 3.07 18.11 -25.49
CA GLY A 307 2.08 19.10 -25.04
C GLY A 307 2.67 20.27 -24.24
N ASN A 308 3.99 20.31 -24.04
CA ASN A 308 4.69 21.28 -23.20
C ASN A 308 4.07 21.36 -21.78
N VAL A 309 3.72 20.20 -21.20
CA VAL A 309 3.18 20.08 -19.84
C VAL A 309 4.28 19.57 -18.93
N GLU A 310 4.77 20.42 -18.02
CA GLU A 310 5.83 20.06 -17.08
C GLU A 310 5.27 19.73 -15.71
N ASP A 311 5.47 18.48 -15.26
CA ASP A 311 5.26 18.07 -13.87
C ASP A 311 6.24 16.93 -13.54
N ALA A 312 7.27 17.24 -12.75
CA ALA A 312 8.36 16.31 -12.45
C ALA A 312 7.90 15.14 -11.58
N GLU A 313 6.99 15.37 -10.64
CA GLU A 313 6.46 14.33 -9.75
C GLU A 313 5.54 13.39 -10.52
N ALA A 314 4.66 13.92 -11.38
CA ALA A 314 3.84 13.12 -12.28
C ALA A 314 4.69 12.22 -13.18
N ARG A 315 5.73 12.79 -13.79
CA ARG A 315 6.68 12.05 -14.65
C ARG A 315 7.35 10.92 -13.88
N ALA A 316 7.80 11.20 -12.67
CA ALA A 316 8.53 10.22 -11.87
C ALA A 316 7.61 9.10 -11.34
N LEU A 317 6.35 9.39 -10.99
CA LEU A 317 5.34 8.37 -10.66
C LEU A 317 5.03 7.47 -11.87
N LEU A 318 4.86 8.05 -13.05
CA LEU A 318 4.64 7.31 -14.30
C LEU A 318 5.81 6.38 -14.64
N LEU A 319 7.04 6.88 -14.56
CA LEU A 319 8.23 6.10 -14.86
C LEU A 319 8.47 5.02 -13.79
N ALA A 320 8.26 5.31 -12.51
CA ALA A 320 8.36 4.31 -11.45
C ALA A 320 7.36 3.15 -11.67
N GLY A 321 6.12 3.48 -12.02
CA GLY A 321 5.10 2.49 -12.38
C GLY A 321 5.49 1.69 -13.63
N ALA A 322 5.91 2.35 -14.69
CA ALA A 322 6.29 1.71 -15.95
C ALA A 322 7.50 0.76 -15.79
N HIS A 323 8.56 1.19 -15.10
CA HIS A 323 9.71 0.34 -14.81
C HIS A 323 9.33 -0.85 -13.93
N GLY A 324 8.50 -0.64 -12.90
CA GLY A 324 8.09 -1.73 -12.01
C GLY A 324 7.24 -2.79 -12.73
N LEU A 325 6.26 -2.36 -13.55
CA LEU A 325 5.48 -3.27 -14.40
C LEU A 325 6.38 -4.01 -15.39
N ARG A 326 7.32 -3.31 -16.03
CA ARG A 326 8.29 -3.91 -16.96
C ARG A 326 9.17 -4.97 -16.30
N ARG A 327 9.61 -4.74 -15.05
CA ARG A 327 10.39 -5.71 -14.26
C ARG A 327 9.57 -6.93 -13.84
N ALA A 328 8.26 -6.77 -13.65
CA ALA A 328 7.35 -7.85 -13.27
C ALA A 328 6.99 -8.79 -14.44
N LEU A 329 7.41 -8.48 -15.67
CA LEU A 329 7.15 -9.34 -16.83
C LEU A 329 8.02 -10.60 -16.79
N GLY A 330 7.37 -11.75 -16.86
CA GLY A 330 8.00 -13.07 -16.94
C GLY A 330 8.66 -13.32 -18.29
N SER A 331 9.61 -14.27 -18.32
CA SER A 331 10.40 -14.59 -19.51
C SER A 331 9.56 -14.99 -20.73
N GLN A 332 8.43 -15.68 -20.51
CA GLN A 332 7.53 -16.11 -21.58
C GLN A 332 6.91 -14.94 -22.34
N ILE A 333 6.35 -13.95 -21.65
CA ILE A 333 5.74 -12.78 -22.30
C ILE A 333 6.81 -11.90 -22.94
N VAL A 334 7.99 -11.79 -22.31
CA VAL A 334 9.14 -11.05 -22.84
C VAL A 334 9.59 -11.64 -24.19
N ALA A 335 9.71 -12.96 -24.28
CA ALA A 335 10.05 -13.65 -25.52
C ALA A 335 8.95 -13.51 -26.58
N ALA A 336 7.68 -13.74 -26.19
CA ALA A 336 6.55 -13.70 -27.11
C ALA A 336 6.24 -12.30 -27.67
N ARG A 337 6.66 -11.23 -26.98
CA ARG A 337 6.40 -9.83 -27.35
C ARG A 337 7.70 -9.02 -27.53
N ALA A 338 8.77 -9.67 -27.99
CA ALA A 338 10.12 -9.09 -28.02
C ALA A 338 10.25 -7.71 -28.71
N GLU A 339 9.48 -7.43 -29.76
CA GLU A 339 9.49 -6.12 -30.42
C GLU A 339 8.87 -5.01 -29.58
N ARG A 340 7.73 -5.31 -28.94
CA ARG A 340 7.06 -4.40 -28.00
C ARG A 340 7.95 -4.12 -26.80
N ILE A 341 8.58 -5.15 -26.25
CA ILE A 341 9.55 -5.01 -25.16
C ILE A 341 10.72 -4.13 -25.58
N ARG A 342 11.31 -4.35 -26.76
CA ARG A 342 12.40 -3.49 -27.28
C ARG A 342 11.96 -2.03 -27.42
N LEU A 343 10.73 -1.77 -27.85
CA LEU A 343 10.20 -0.40 -27.91
C LEU A 343 10.03 0.21 -26.52
N LEU A 344 9.43 -0.54 -25.59
CA LEU A 344 9.24 -0.12 -24.21
C LEU A 344 10.57 0.19 -23.52
N ASP A 345 11.57 -0.68 -23.65
CA ASP A 345 12.91 -0.49 -23.08
C ASP A 345 13.56 0.79 -23.63
N ARG A 346 13.41 1.08 -24.94
CA ARG A 346 13.88 2.37 -25.50
C ARG A 346 13.16 3.60 -24.94
N TRP A 347 11.90 3.47 -24.53
CA TRP A 347 11.17 4.58 -23.93
C TRP A 347 11.54 4.82 -22.47
N LEU A 348 11.93 3.76 -21.77
CA LEU A 348 12.31 3.79 -20.38
C LEU A 348 13.78 4.22 -20.16
N GLY A 349 14.62 4.08 -21.18
CA GLY A 349 16.06 4.36 -21.08
C GLY A 349 16.82 3.26 -20.34
#